data_AF-A0A1A5DBD6-F1
#
_entry.id   AF-A0A1A5DBD6-F1
#
_cell.length_a   1.000
_cell.length_b   1.000
_cell.length_c   1.000
_cell.angle_alpha   90.00
_cell.angle_beta   90.00
_cell.angle_gamma   90.00
#
_symmetry.space_group_name_H-M   'P 1'
#
loop_
_entity.id
_entity.type
_entity.pdbx_description
1 polymer ?
#
loop_
_entity_poly.entity_id
_entity_poly.type
_entity_poly.pdbx_seq_one_letter_code
_entity_poly.pdbx_strand_id
1 'polypeptide(L)'
;MHLGLIRRYVAGLSSKVFALRKVNSTYFLNIDALGPQGSIAIHIARDPEAKRFIHADLLQGDCAKAMRGESDGVRTPSSLLQLLAGQEWGVFSLFQHLLSRYASHLLSRHWQDLGSGVQIEDAELMTSIKKDFIREPQLGAVSETDIESEEGASSEAPSKLKDGAGGDAEQTCESIYSLAMDIAREYRERFGQANWVDFESADVRILPAKRRTGYRAITLMLQPAPVDLGRFTVFFEGPRGSLKVGLANDETEITLKSRLRFGLATLPPKARKVRAQ
;
A
#
# COMPACT_ATOMS: atom_id res chain seq x y z
N MET A 1 -4.49 8.74 30.46
CA MET A 1 -3.14 8.73 29.85
C MET A 1 -3.29 8.91 28.35
N HIS A 2 -2.89 10.06 27.80
CA HIS A 2 -2.97 10.31 26.36
C HIS A 2 -1.96 9.43 25.62
N LEU A 3 -2.48 8.53 24.80
CA LEU A 3 -1.72 7.64 23.93
C LEU A 3 -0.91 8.48 22.93
N GLY A 4 0.33 8.06 22.65
CA GLY A 4 1.27 8.81 21.83
C GLY A 4 0.67 9.29 20.50
N LEU A 5 1.08 10.48 20.08
CA LEU A 5 0.56 11.18 18.89
C LEU A 5 0.75 10.39 17.58
N ILE A 6 1.69 9.45 17.53
CA ILE A 6 2.05 8.70 16.31
C ILE A 6 1.61 7.23 16.40
N ARG A 7 0.61 6.86 15.61
CA ARG A 7 0.12 5.47 15.45
C ARG A 7 1.07 4.64 14.60
N ARG A 8 1.61 5.24 13.53
CA ARG A 8 2.55 4.59 12.62
C ARG A 8 3.47 5.59 11.96
N TYR A 9 4.66 5.13 11.63
CA TYR A 9 5.67 5.87 10.88
C TYR A 9 6.14 5.00 9.72
N VAL A 10 6.10 5.55 8.52
CA VAL A 10 6.72 4.99 7.31
C VAL A 10 7.91 5.88 6.97
N ALA A 11 9.11 5.29 7.01
CA ALA A 11 10.33 6.03 6.73
C ALA A 11 10.40 6.40 5.25
N GLY A 12 10.69 7.68 5.00
CA GLY A 12 11.10 8.15 3.69
C GLY A 12 12.51 7.68 3.34
N LEU A 13 12.84 7.67 2.06
CA LEU A 13 14.15 7.26 1.56
C LEU A 13 14.46 7.90 0.21
N SER A 14 15.71 7.77 -0.21
CA SER A 14 16.14 8.12 -1.56
C SER A 14 16.38 6.86 -2.39
N SER A 15 15.70 6.70 -3.53
CA SER A 15 15.89 5.58 -4.47
C SER A 15 15.56 6.01 -5.90
N LYS A 16 16.26 5.42 -6.87
CA LYS A 16 16.03 5.65 -8.31
C LYS A 16 14.68 5.10 -8.79
N VAL A 17 14.07 4.17 -8.04
CA VAL A 17 12.76 3.57 -8.34
C VAL A 17 11.65 4.62 -8.42
N PHE A 18 11.72 5.67 -7.61
CA PHE A 18 10.71 6.71 -7.55
C PHE A 18 11.05 7.88 -8.46
N ALA A 19 10.02 8.50 -9.05
CA ALA A 19 10.16 9.62 -9.97
C ALA A 19 10.97 10.76 -9.34
N LEU A 20 10.57 11.19 -8.13
CA LEU A 20 11.18 12.29 -7.39
C LEU A 20 12.54 11.95 -6.75
N ARG A 21 13.02 10.71 -6.86
CA ARG A 21 14.21 10.14 -6.20
C ARG A 21 14.21 10.15 -4.68
N LYS A 22 13.53 11.09 -4.04
CA LYS A 22 13.41 11.24 -2.60
C LYS A 22 11.93 11.22 -2.24
N VAL A 23 11.56 10.28 -1.38
CA VAL A 23 10.20 10.18 -0.86
C VAL A 23 10.22 10.59 0.60
N ASN A 24 9.31 11.50 0.98
CA ASN A 24 9.20 11.99 2.34
C ASN A 24 8.66 10.91 3.27
N SER A 25 8.94 11.07 4.57
CA SER A 25 8.36 10.17 5.57
C SER A 25 6.88 10.46 5.79
N THR A 26 6.08 9.41 6.00
CA THR A 26 4.65 9.52 6.31
C THR A 26 4.41 9.21 7.78
N TYR A 27 3.70 10.09 8.48
CA TYR A 27 3.29 9.91 9.87
C TYR A 27 1.77 9.71 9.93
N PHE A 28 1.35 8.59 10.50
CA PHE A 28 -0.05 8.33 10.82
C PHE A 28 -0.25 8.75 12.27
N LEU A 29 -1.02 9.81 12.46
CA LEU A 29 -1.24 10.40 13.77
C LEU A 29 -2.45 9.76 14.45
N ASN A 30 -2.48 9.87 15.77
CA ASN A 30 -3.64 9.47 16.55
C ASN A 30 -4.75 10.50 16.31
N ILE A 31 -5.75 10.08 15.52
CA ILE A 31 -6.90 10.91 15.16
C ILE A 31 -7.70 11.35 16.39
N ASP A 32 -7.59 10.63 17.50
CA ASP A 32 -8.28 10.95 18.75
C ASP A 32 -7.68 12.15 19.49
N ALA A 33 -6.52 12.67 19.05
CA ALA A 33 -5.91 13.87 19.63
C ALA A 33 -6.71 15.15 19.37
N LEU A 34 -7.57 15.16 18.34
CA LEU A 34 -8.37 16.32 17.93
C LEU A 34 -9.89 16.06 18.00
N GLY A 35 -10.32 14.89 18.48
CA GLY A 35 -11.72 14.43 18.52
C GLY A 35 -11.99 13.23 17.60
N PRO A 36 -13.10 12.49 17.76
CA PRO A 36 -13.42 11.35 16.89
C PRO A 36 -13.74 11.85 15.47
N GLN A 37 -12.90 11.50 14.49
CA GLN A 37 -13.08 11.94 13.09
C GLN A 37 -13.59 10.83 12.15
N GLY A 38 -13.86 9.64 12.67
CA GLY A 38 -14.22 8.47 11.86
C GLY A 38 -14.26 7.19 12.68
N SER A 39 -14.47 6.07 11.98
CA SER A 39 -14.46 4.72 12.57
C SER A 39 -13.25 3.93 12.12
N ILE A 40 -12.77 3.03 12.98
CA ILE A 40 -11.72 2.08 12.69
C ILE A 40 -12.32 0.69 12.63
N ALA A 41 -12.13 0.05 11.49
CA ALA A 41 -12.50 -1.34 11.27
C ALA A 41 -11.25 -2.21 11.18
N ILE A 42 -11.18 -3.27 11.97
CA ILE A 42 -10.10 -4.26 11.95
C ILE A 42 -10.71 -5.58 11.52
N HIS A 43 -10.07 -6.28 10.60
CA HIS A 43 -10.48 -7.63 10.23
C HIS A 43 -9.34 -8.62 10.49
N ILE A 44 -9.61 -9.68 11.25
CA ILE A 44 -8.66 -10.74 11.61
C ILE A 44 -8.97 -12.00 10.80
N ALA A 45 -7.95 -12.55 10.14
CA ALA A 45 -8.08 -13.69 9.24
C ALA A 45 -8.31 -14.97 10.02
N ARG A 46 -9.12 -15.88 9.45
CA ARG A 46 -9.33 -17.21 10.02
C ARG A 46 -8.05 -18.04 10.00
N ASP A 47 -7.36 -18.06 8.86
CA ASP A 47 -6.06 -18.72 8.71
C ASP A 47 -4.93 -17.67 8.75
N PRO A 48 -4.33 -17.44 9.93
CA PRO A 48 -3.25 -16.47 10.04
C PRO A 48 -1.96 -16.94 9.35
N GLU A 49 -1.73 -18.24 9.15
CA GLU A 49 -0.50 -18.68 8.48
C GLU A 49 -0.57 -18.40 6.97
N ALA A 50 -1.70 -18.71 6.33
CA ALA A 50 -1.93 -18.37 4.93
C ALA A 50 -1.88 -16.86 4.65
N LYS A 51 -2.25 -16.03 5.63
CA LYS A 51 -2.29 -14.56 5.51
C LYS A 51 -1.10 -13.85 6.16
N ARG A 52 0.02 -14.54 6.41
CA ARG A 52 1.21 -13.94 7.06
C ARG A 52 1.98 -12.95 6.18
N PHE A 53 1.74 -12.92 4.88
CA PHE A 53 2.52 -12.14 3.91
C PHE A 53 1.95 -10.74 3.66
N ILE A 54 2.74 -9.93 2.96
CA ILE A 54 2.35 -8.72 2.23
C ILE A 54 2.95 -8.77 0.83
N HIS A 55 2.43 -7.97 -0.11
CA HIS A 55 2.96 -7.91 -1.48
C HIS A 55 4.46 -7.57 -1.52
N ALA A 56 4.94 -6.67 -0.65
CA ALA A 56 6.37 -6.38 -0.56
C ALA A 56 7.26 -7.57 -0.16
N ASP A 57 6.77 -8.51 0.67
CA ASP A 57 7.54 -9.72 1.02
C ASP A 57 7.66 -10.65 -0.20
N LEU A 58 6.57 -10.78 -0.98
CA LEU A 58 6.55 -11.58 -2.21
C LEU A 58 7.48 -10.98 -3.27
N LEU A 59 7.36 -9.67 -3.52
CA LEU A 59 8.20 -8.94 -4.48
C LEU A 59 9.68 -9.05 -4.13
N GLN A 60 10.04 -8.90 -2.85
CA GLN A 60 11.43 -9.04 -2.41
C GLN A 60 11.96 -10.46 -2.65
N GLY A 61 11.15 -11.48 -2.32
CA GLY A 61 11.50 -12.88 -2.55
C GLY A 61 11.72 -13.18 -4.02
N ASP A 62 10.81 -12.73 -4.89
CA ASP A 62 10.89 -12.91 -6.33
C ASP A 62 12.08 -12.16 -6.94
N CYS A 63 12.36 -10.92 -6.52
CA CYS A 63 13.56 -10.20 -6.94
C CYS A 63 14.84 -10.93 -6.53
N ALA A 64 14.89 -11.50 -5.32
CA ALA A 64 16.05 -12.24 -4.86
C ALA A 64 16.27 -13.54 -5.65
N LYS A 65 15.19 -14.24 -6.03
CA LYS A 65 15.24 -15.41 -6.91
C LYS A 65 15.72 -15.05 -8.32
N ALA A 66 15.13 -14.02 -8.91
CA ALA A 66 15.51 -13.54 -10.24
C ALA A 66 16.99 -13.14 -10.30
N MET A 67 17.52 -12.49 -9.26
CA MET A 67 18.94 -12.15 -9.15
C MET A 67 19.88 -13.37 -9.04
N ARG A 68 19.37 -14.54 -8.62
CA ARG A 68 20.11 -15.81 -8.63
C ARG A 68 19.93 -16.61 -9.93
N GLY A 69 19.16 -16.10 -10.90
CA GLY A 69 18.81 -16.82 -12.12
C GLY A 69 17.74 -17.90 -11.92
N GLU A 70 17.05 -17.91 -10.77
CA GLU A 70 15.95 -18.84 -10.49
C GLU A 70 14.64 -18.25 -11.04
N SER A 71 14.06 -18.89 -12.05
CA SER A 71 12.75 -18.51 -12.62
C SER A 71 11.58 -19.30 -12.03
N ASP A 72 11.85 -20.41 -11.34
CA ASP A 72 10.79 -21.28 -10.82
C ASP A 72 10.00 -20.62 -9.67
N GLY A 73 8.67 -20.61 -9.84
CA GLY A 73 7.72 -20.03 -8.90
C GLY A 73 7.80 -18.51 -8.76
N VAL A 74 8.46 -17.79 -9.67
CA VAL A 74 8.41 -16.31 -9.74
C VAL A 74 7.07 -15.89 -10.34
N ARG A 75 6.29 -15.08 -9.60
CA ARG A 75 4.97 -14.59 -10.05
C ARG A 75 4.98 -13.11 -10.42
N THR A 76 5.99 -12.39 -9.97
CA THR A 76 6.13 -10.95 -10.22
C THR A 76 6.40 -10.68 -11.71
N PRO A 77 5.67 -9.74 -12.35
CA PRO A 77 5.92 -9.32 -13.71
C PRO A 77 7.36 -8.84 -13.93
N SER A 78 7.93 -9.14 -15.11
CA SER A 78 9.31 -8.80 -15.46
C SER A 78 9.63 -7.30 -15.33
N SER A 79 8.67 -6.43 -15.63
CA SER A 79 8.78 -4.97 -15.46
C SER A 79 9.07 -4.59 -14.00
N LEU A 80 8.35 -5.19 -13.05
CA LEU A 80 8.58 -4.96 -11.62
C LEU A 80 9.85 -5.62 -11.11
N LEU A 81 10.21 -6.79 -11.64
CA LEU A 81 11.50 -7.41 -11.33
C LEU A 81 12.66 -6.52 -11.75
N GLN A 82 12.63 -5.97 -12.97
CA GLN A 82 13.65 -5.06 -13.47
C GLN A 82 13.72 -3.78 -12.62
N LEU A 83 12.56 -3.22 -12.25
CA LEU A 83 12.48 -2.01 -11.44
C LEU A 83 13.03 -2.20 -10.02
N LEU A 84 12.72 -3.33 -9.38
CA LEU A 84 12.98 -3.58 -7.96
C LEU A 84 14.20 -4.47 -7.68
N ALA A 85 14.82 -5.05 -8.72
CA ALA A 85 16.03 -5.86 -8.58
C ALA A 85 17.15 -5.09 -7.85
N GLY A 86 17.80 -5.77 -6.91
CA GLY A 86 18.91 -5.23 -6.13
C GLY A 86 18.54 -4.11 -5.14
N GLN A 87 17.25 -3.76 -4.98
CA GLN A 87 16.83 -2.72 -4.05
C GLN A 87 16.86 -3.20 -2.59
N GLU A 88 17.04 -2.24 -1.68
CA GLU A 88 16.98 -2.51 -0.24
C GLU A 88 15.54 -2.68 0.27
N TRP A 89 15.37 -3.32 1.43
CA TRP A 89 14.06 -3.51 2.07
C TRP A 89 13.27 -2.21 2.25
N GLY A 90 13.94 -1.08 2.49
CA GLY A 90 13.30 0.23 2.62
C GLY A 90 12.42 0.56 1.39
N VAL A 91 12.91 0.25 0.19
CA VAL A 91 12.19 0.48 -1.07
C VAL A 91 10.93 -0.36 -1.13
N PHE A 92 11.02 -1.66 -0.84
CA PHE A 92 9.86 -2.56 -0.79
C PHE A 92 8.84 -2.12 0.27
N SER A 93 9.29 -1.68 1.44
CA SER A 93 8.41 -1.18 2.49
C SER A 93 7.65 0.09 2.06
N LEU A 94 8.30 0.99 1.32
CA LEU A 94 7.67 2.19 0.81
C LEU A 94 6.75 1.88 -0.37
N PHE A 95 7.14 0.94 -1.23
CA PHE A 95 6.30 0.44 -2.32
C PHE A 95 5.00 -0.16 -1.78
N GLN A 96 5.04 -0.97 -0.70
CA GLN A 96 3.84 -1.45 -0.02
C GLN A 96 2.94 -0.31 0.48
N HIS A 97 3.54 0.76 0.98
CA HIS A 97 2.79 1.92 1.46
C HIS A 97 2.06 2.62 0.30
N LEU A 98 2.73 2.82 -0.84
CA LEU A 98 2.11 3.37 -2.04
C LEU A 98 0.99 2.48 -2.56
N LEU A 99 1.22 1.16 -2.65
CA LEU A 99 0.17 0.19 -3.01
C LEU A 99 -1.04 0.28 -2.08
N SER A 100 -0.81 0.46 -0.77
CA SER A 100 -1.90 0.63 0.20
C SER A 100 -2.66 1.95 -0.01
N ARG A 101 -1.98 3.02 -0.43
CA ARG A 101 -2.60 4.31 -0.80
C ARG A 101 -3.46 4.18 -2.06
N TYR A 102 -2.97 3.49 -3.08
CA TYR A 102 -3.72 3.22 -4.31
C TYR A 102 -4.94 2.32 -4.05
N ALA A 103 -4.76 1.28 -3.25
CA ALA A 103 -5.88 0.42 -2.84
C ALA A 103 -6.91 1.18 -1.98
N SER A 104 -6.48 2.15 -1.16
CA SER A 104 -7.40 3.04 -0.43
C SER A 104 -8.27 3.85 -1.40
N HIS A 105 -7.66 4.46 -2.43
CA HIS A 105 -8.41 5.18 -3.48
C HIS A 105 -9.42 4.27 -4.19
N LEU A 106 -9.03 3.04 -4.54
CA LEU A 106 -9.93 2.07 -5.16
C LEU A 106 -11.10 1.72 -4.23
N LEU A 107 -10.82 1.49 -2.94
CA LEU A 107 -11.86 1.16 -1.96
C LEU A 107 -12.84 2.32 -1.74
N SER A 108 -12.36 3.57 -1.73
CA SER A 108 -13.22 4.75 -1.57
C SER A 108 -14.13 5.02 -2.77
N ARG A 109 -13.70 4.66 -3.98
CA ARG A 109 -14.41 5.04 -5.23
C ARG A 109 -15.16 3.90 -5.91
N HIS A 110 -14.68 2.67 -5.75
CA HIS A 110 -15.12 1.51 -6.51
C HIS A 110 -15.54 0.35 -5.59
N TRP A 111 -16.06 0.65 -4.40
CA TRP A 111 -16.38 -0.38 -3.41
C TRP A 111 -17.31 -1.47 -3.96
N GLN A 112 -18.37 -1.09 -4.68
CA GLN A 112 -19.29 -2.06 -5.29
C GLN A 112 -18.62 -2.89 -6.38
N ASP A 113 -17.92 -2.24 -7.31
CA ASP A 113 -17.28 -2.88 -8.45
C ASP A 113 -16.16 -3.86 -8.04
N LEU A 114 -15.43 -3.53 -6.97
CA LEU A 114 -14.44 -4.42 -6.38
C LEU A 114 -15.08 -5.72 -5.86
N GLY A 115 -16.35 -5.68 -5.44
CA GLY A 115 -17.10 -6.84 -4.98
C GLY A 115 -17.75 -7.67 -6.09
N SER A 116 -18.06 -7.04 -7.23
CA SER A 116 -18.65 -7.71 -8.40
C SER A 116 -17.61 -8.35 -9.32
N GLY A 117 -16.34 -7.98 -9.18
CA GLY A 117 -15.24 -8.51 -9.98
C GLY A 117 -15.16 -7.94 -11.39
N VAL A 118 -15.88 -6.85 -11.66
CA VAL A 118 -15.85 -6.14 -12.93
C VAL A 118 -14.46 -5.52 -13.15
N GLN A 119 -14.08 -5.31 -14.42
CA GLN A 119 -12.88 -4.56 -14.74
C GLN A 119 -13.08 -3.09 -14.39
N ILE A 120 -12.21 -2.57 -13.53
CA ILE A 120 -12.21 -1.16 -13.12
C ILE A 120 -11.09 -0.47 -13.89
N GLU A 121 -11.45 0.54 -14.67
CA GLU A 121 -10.52 1.45 -15.32
C GLU A 121 -10.54 2.79 -14.55
N ASP A 122 -9.44 3.11 -13.87
CA ASP A 122 -9.31 4.36 -13.11
C ASP A 122 -8.12 5.18 -13.63
N ALA A 123 -8.41 6.11 -14.54
CA ALA A 123 -7.42 6.98 -15.15
C ALA A 123 -6.75 7.94 -14.15
N GLU A 124 -7.46 8.35 -13.09
CA GLU A 124 -6.91 9.22 -12.05
C GLU A 124 -5.87 8.47 -11.20
N LEU A 125 -6.17 7.22 -10.86
CA LEU A 125 -5.23 6.35 -10.17
C LEU A 125 -4.02 6.04 -11.05
N MET A 126 -4.24 5.73 -12.33
CA MET A 126 -3.15 5.49 -13.27
C MET A 126 -2.23 6.71 -13.39
N THR A 127 -2.80 7.92 -13.44
CA THR A 127 -2.04 9.18 -13.43
C THR A 127 -1.24 9.35 -12.15
N SER A 128 -1.82 8.99 -11.00
CA SER A 128 -1.13 9.04 -9.71
C SER A 128 0.05 8.06 -9.66
N ILE A 129 -0.11 6.84 -10.16
CA ILE A 129 0.98 5.85 -10.28
C ILE A 129 2.08 6.38 -11.18
N LYS A 130 1.73 6.91 -12.37
CA LYS A 130 2.70 7.50 -13.30
C LYS A 130 3.52 8.60 -12.63
N LYS A 131 2.88 9.49 -11.87
CA LYS A 131 3.56 10.57 -11.14
C LYS A 131 4.55 10.08 -10.09
N ASP A 132 4.29 8.95 -9.44
CA ASP A 132 5.15 8.43 -8.38
C ASP A 132 6.37 7.66 -8.92
N PHE A 133 6.27 7.06 -10.12
CA PHE A 133 7.28 6.12 -10.66
C PHE A 133 7.94 6.55 -11.97
N ILE A 134 7.26 7.33 -12.81
CA ILE A 134 7.76 7.72 -14.13
C ILE A 134 8.38 9.11 -14.05
N ARG A 135 9.60 9.22 -14.55
CA ARG A 135 10.24 10.52 -14.69
C ARG A 135 9.81 11.14 -16.00
N GLU A 136 9.17 12.31 -15.90
CA GLU A 136 9.08 13.18 -17.07
C GLU A 136 10.50 13.62 -17.44
N PRO A 137 10.89 13.51 -18.72
CA PRO A 137 12.09 14.17 -19.21
C PRO A 137 11.98 15.66 -18.87
N GLN A 138 12.95 16.21 -18.15
CA GLN A 138 13.01 17.66 -17.97
C GLN A 138 13.27 18.27 -19.35
N LEU A 139 12.22 18.79 -19.98
CA LEU A 139 12.33 19.76 -21.07
C LEU A 139 13.03 20.99 -20.50
N GLY A 140 14.36 21.06 -20.66
CA GLY A 140 15.13 22.24 -20.28
C GLY A 140 16.27 22.00 -19.29
N ALA A 141 17.26 21.21 -19.69
CA ALA A 141 18.65 21.59 -19.48
C ALA A 141 19.37 21.34 -20.80
N VAL A 142 19.07 22.20 -21.79
CA VAL A 142 20.00 22.42 -22.90
C VAL A 142 21.24 23.01 -22.24
N SER A 143 22.20 22.16 -21.90
CA SER A 143 23.57 22.61 -21.78
C SER A 143 23.94 23.13 -23.17
N GLU A 144 24.15 24.45 -23.26
CA GLU A 144 24.83 25.09 -24.37
C GLU A 144 26.26 24.54 -24.42
N THR A 145 26.41 23.38 -25.04
CA THR A 145 27.67 22.78 -25.49
C THR A 145 27.24 21.51 -26.21
N ASP A 146 26.90 21.68 -27.49
CA ASP A 146 27.17 20.76 -28.59
C ASP A 146 26.37 21.29 -29.80
N ILE A 147 26.86 22.42 -30.31
CA ILE A 147 26.56 22.85 -31.68
C ILE A 147 27.37 21.94 -32.61
N GLU A 148 26.71 21.52 -33.69
CA GLU A 148 27.21 20.81 -34.87
C GLU A 148 27.35 19.29 -34.79
N SER A 149 26.26 18.61 -35.15
CA SER A 149 26.18 17.89 -36.44
C SER A 149 24.74 17.39 -36.65
N GLU A 150 23.94 18.16 -37.39
CA GLU A 150 22.79 17.58 -38.09
C GLU A 150 23.31 16.86 -39.33
N GLU A 151 22.94 15.59 -39.51
CA GLU A 151 22.35 15.05 -40.74
C GLU A 151 22.19 13.54 -40.61
N GLY A 152 20.94 13.10 -40.49
CA GLY A 152 20.61 11.68 -40.42
C GLY A 152 19.17 11.46 -39.99
N ALA A 153 18.23 11.77 -40.89
CA ALA A 153 16.83 11.46 -40.72
C ALA A 153 16.63 9.97 -40.40
N SER A 154 16.24 9.67 -39.16
CA SER A 154 15.50 8.46 -38.86
C SER A 154 14.29 8.84 -38.02
N SER A 155 13.13 8.49 -38.55
CA SER A 155 11.84 8.54 -37.87
C SER A 155 11.91 7.59 -36.67
N GLU A 156 12.29 8.10 -35.50
CA GLU A 156 12.16 7.35 -34.25
C GLU A 156 10.78 7.62 -33.65
N ALA A 157 10.08 6.52 -33.37
CA ALA A 157 8.80 6.44 -32.67
C ALA A 157 8.74 7.36 -31.45
N PRO A 158 7.53 7.80 -31.01
CA PRO A 158 7.40 8.63 -29.80
C PRO A 158 8.17 7.96 -28.67
N SER A 159 9.17 8.65 -28.15
CA SER A 159 10.10 8.14 -27.16
C SER A 159 9.33 7.46 -26.03
N LYS A 160 9.33 6.11 -26.00
CA LYS A 160 8.66 5.35 -24.94
C LYS A 160 9.20 5.84 -23.61
N LEU A 161 8.32 6.38 -22.76
CA LEU A 161 8.68 6.81 -21.42
C LEU A 161 9.32 5.62 -20.69
N LYS A 162 10.43 5.89 -20.00
CA LYS A 162 11.15 4.88 -19.22
C LYS A 162 10.80 4.99 -17.75
N ASP A 163 10.71 3.86 -17.06
CA ASP A 163 10.59 3.85 -15.61
C ASP A 163 11.91 4.22 -14.91
N GLY A 164 11.91 4.26 -13.58
CA GLY A 164 13.08 4.59 -12.76
C GLY A 164 14.32 3.69 -12.97
N ALA A 165 14.16 2.54 -13.62
CA ALA A 165 15.21 1.57 -13.96
C ALA A 165 15.46 1.44 -15.48
N GLY A 166 14.81 2.25 -16.32
CA GLY A 166 14.99 2.23 -17.76
C GLY A 166 14.10 1.24 -18.52
N GLY A 167 13.14 0.59 -17.84
CA GLY A 167 12.16 -0.34 -18.41
C GLY A 167 10.94 0.36 -19.02
N ASP A 168 9.99 -0.42 -19.54
CA ASP A 168 8.75 0.08 -20.13
C ASP A 168 7.82 0.68 -19.05
N ALA A 169 7.67 2.01 -19.08
CA ALA A 169 6.89 2.74 -18.09
C ALA A 169 5.42 2.31 -18.03
N GLU A 170 4.82 1.98 -19.17
CA GLU A 170 3.40 1.64 -19.26
C GLU A 170 3.15 0.29 -18.61
N GLN A 171 3.92 -0.72 -19.01
CA GLN A 171 3.85 -2.05 -18.42
C GLN A 171 4.15 -2.04 -16.90
N THR A 172 5.09 -1.20 -16.46
CA THR A 172 5.38 -1.01 -15.04
C THR A 172 4.16 -0.43 -14.32
N CYS A 173 3.55 0.64 -14.83
CA CYS A 173 2.37 1.26 -14.20
C CYS A 173 1.17 0.31 -14.15
N GLU A 174 0.90 -0.43 -15.22
CA GLU A 174 -0.14 -1.46 -15.26
C GLU A 174 0.08 -2.56 -14.23
N SER A 175 1.33 -3.00 -14.08
CA SER A 175 1.68 -4.03 -13.07
C SER A 175 1.47 -3.50 -11.65
N ILE A 176 1.81 -2.24 -11.37
CA ILE A 176 1.55 -1.58 -10.08
C ILE A 176 0.04 -1.45 -9.84
N TYR A 177 -0.71 -1.06 -10.87
CA TYR A 177 -2.16 -0.95 -10.81
C TYR A 177 -2.82 -2.29 -10.48
N SER A 178 -2.38 -3.38 -11.13
CA SER A 178 -2.86 -4.73 -10.85
C SER A 178 -2.60 -5.14 -9.39
N LEU A 179 -1.40 -4.87 -8.87
CA LEU A 179 -1.08 -5.15 -7.46
C LEU A 179 -1.95 -4.33 -6.49
N ALA A 180 -2.23 -3.07 -6.81
CA ALA A 180 -3.13 -2.24 -6.01
C ALA A 180 -4.57 -2.79 -6.04
N MET A 181 -5.02 -3.27 -7.20
CA MET A 181 -6.32 -3.91 -7.39
C MET A 181 -6.44 -5.20 -6.56
N ASP A 182 -5.40 -6.03 -6.54
CA ASP A 182 -5.38 -7.26 -5.74
C ASP A 182 -5.51 -6.97 -4.25
N ILE A 183 -4.83 -5.91 -3.76
CA ILE A 183 -4.99 -5.46 -2.36
C ILE A 183 -6.40 -4.95 -2.11
N ALA A 184 -6.93 -4.11 -3.00
CA ALA A 184 -8.27 -3.55 -2.85
C ALA A 184 -9.33 -4.67 -2.80
N ARG A 185 -9.22 -5.68 -3.67
CA ARG A 185 -10.11 -6.85 -3.68
C ARG A 185 -10.01 -7.67 -2.40
N GLU A 186 -8.79 -7.96 -1.92
CA GLU A 186 -8.60 -8.67 -0.64
C GLU A 186 -9.26 -7.91 0.54
N TYR A 187 -9.13 -6.58 0.59
CA TYR A 187 -9.78 -5.78 1.62
C TYR A 187 -11.30 -5.78 1.45
N ARG A 188 -11.78 -5.58 0.22
CA ARG A 188 -13.20 -5.56 -0.11
C ARG A 188 -13.90 -6.90 0.20
N GLU A 189 -13.27 -8.02 -0.11
CA GLU A 189 -13.79 -9.36 0.18
C GLU A 189 -13.96 -9.56 1.68
N ARG A 190 -12.96 -9.15 2.47
CA ARG A 190 -12.94 -9.36 3.91
C ARG A 190 -13.93 -8.45 4.64
N PHE A 191 -13.88 -7.15 4.38
CA PHE A 191 -14.81 -6.21 5.01
C PHE A 191 -16.23 -6.32 4.43
N GLY A 192 -16.37 -6.80 3.19
CA GLY A 192 -17.65 -7.11 2.56
C GLY A 192 -18.49 -8.18 3.26
N GLN A 193 -17.89 -8.98 4.14
CA GLN A 193 -18.63 -9.92 5.01
C GLN A 193 -19.57 -9.17 5.98
N ALA A 194 -19.25 -7.91 6.31
CA ALA A 194 -20.10 -7.01 7.08
C ALA A 194 -21.06 -6.26 6.14
N ASN A 195 -22.00 -7.00 5.52
CA ASN A 195 -22.93 -6.47 4.52
C ASN A 195 -23.95 -5.45 5.05
N TRP A 196 -24.05 -5.30 6.38
CA TRP A 196 -24.88 -4.29 7.04
C TRP A 196 -24.19 -2.94 7.18
N VAL A 197 -22.90 -2.83 6.85
CA VAL A 197 -22.15 -1.57 6.92
C VAL A 197 -22.04 -0.97 5.54
N ASP A 198 -22.47 0.28 5.40
CA ASP A 198 -22.26 1.08 4.19
C ASP A 198 -20.83 1.64 4.15
N PHE A 199 -19.92 0.88 3.58
CA PHE A 199 -18.54 1.31 3.33
C PHE A 199 -18.39 2.24 2.13
N GLU A 200 -19.37 2.27 1.22
CA GLU A 200 -19.32 3.05 -0.02
C GLU A 200 -19.48 4.55 0.26
N SER A 201 -20.27 4.88 1.28
CA SER A 201 -20.44 6.26 1.74
C SER A 201 -19.20 6.90 2.37
N ALA A 202 -18.14 6.13 2.64
CA ALA A 202 -16.97 6.57 3.41
C ALA A 202 -15.69 6.63 2.58
N ASP A 203 -14.84 7.63 2.85
CA ASP A 203 -13.44 7.60 2.43
C ASP A 203 -12.71 6.52 3.23
N VAL A 204 -12.25 5.50 2.51
CA VAL A 204 -11.58 4.32 3.05
C VAL A 204 -10.08 4.52 3.01
N ARG A 205 -9.42 4.42 4.17
CA ARG A 205 -7.96 4.49 4.29
C ARG A 205 -7.38 3.25 4.93
N ILE A 206 -6.49 2.58 4.21
CA ILE A 206 -5.74 1.44 4.74
C ILE A 206 -4.70 1.94 5.73
N LEU A 207 -4.78 1.48 6.98
CA LEU A 207 -3.76 1.74 7.98
C LEU A 207 -2.64 0.68 7.90
N PRO A 208 -1.36 1.09 7.76
CA PRO A 208 -0.28 0.14 7.58
C PRO A 208 0.02 -0.64 8.86
N ALA A 209 -0.25 -1.95 8.81
CA ALA A 209 0.12 -2.88 9.87
C ALA A 209 1.65 -3.06 9.99
N LYS A 210 2.09 -3.78 11.03
CA LYS A 210 3.48 -4.22 11.13
C LYS A 210 3.75 -5.30 10.09
N ARG A 211 4.95 -5.30 9.49
CA ARG A 211 5.40 -6.34 8.53
C ARG A 211 5.04 -7.75 9.00
N ARG A 212 5.41 -8.11 10.25
CA ARG A 212 5.15 -9.44 10.83
C ARG A 212 3.67 -9.79 11.02
N THR A 213 2.78 -8.80 11.00
CA THR A 213 1.33 -9.03 11.02
C THR A 213 0.87 -9.51 9.64
N GLY A 214 1.38 -8.90 8.55
CA GLY A 214 0.89 -9.15 7.21
C GLY A 214 -0.62 -8.93 7.09
N TYR A 215 -1.27 -9.74 6.27
CA TYR A 215 -2.73 -9.78 6.15
C TYR A 215 -3.45 -10.59 7.24
N ARG A 216 -2.75 -11.05 8.30
CA ARG A 216 -3.41 -11.68 9.46
C ARG A 216 -4.43 -10.77 10.10
N ALA A 217 -4.10 -9.48 10.15
CA ALA A 217 -5.01 -8.44 10.58
C ALA A 217 -4.82 -7.23 9.68
N ILE A 218 -5.91 -6.84 9.02
CA ILE A 218 -5.97 -5.64 8.19
C ILE A 218 -6.82 -4.59 8.89
N THR A 219 -6.54 -3.32 8.61
CA THR A 219 -7.18 -2.21 9.32
C THR A 219 -7.53 -1.10 8.34
N LEU A 220 -8.78 -0.66 8.44
CA LEU A 220 -9.34 0.48 7.71
C LEU A 220 -9.68 1.59 8.70
N MET A 221 -9.51 2.81 8.22
CA MET A 221 -10.08 4.01 8.79
C MET A 221 -11.11 4.55 7.80
N LEU A 222 -12.28 4.90 8.30
CA LEU A 222 -13.46 5.28 7.51
C LEU A 222 -13.89 6.69 7.90
N GLN A 223 -14.04 7.58 6.92
CA GLN A 223 -14.46 8.97 7.13
C GLN A 223 -15.49 9.40 6.07
N PRO A 224 -16.72 9.81 6.44
CA PRO A 224 -17.25 9.84 7.81
C PRO A 224 -17.42 8.44 8.43
N ALA A 225 -17.71 8.39 9.73
CA ALA A 225 -18.03 7.14 10.41
C ALA A 225 -19.36 6.57 9.87
N PRO A 226 -19.39 5.31 9.38
CA PRO A 226 -20.65 4.68 9.00
C PRO A 226 -21.59 4.53 10.21
N VAL A 227 -22.89 4.69 9.99
CA VAL A 227 -23.92 4.71 11.06
C VAL A 227 -23.93 3.41 11.87
N ASP A 228 -23.82 2.26 11.20
CA ASP A 228 -23.91 0.94 11.81
C ASP A 228 -22.55 0.38 12.28
N LEU A 229 -21.52 1.22 12.29
CA LEU A 229 -20.17 0.83 12.68
C LEU A 229 -19.71 1.59 13.92
N GLY A 230 -19.51 0.84 15.01
CA GLY A 230 -18.89 1.38 16.22
C GLY A 230 -17.49 1.96 15.94
N ARG A 231 -17.08 2.93 16.77
CA ARG A 231 -15.83 3.67 16.59
C ARG A 231 -14.61 2.77 16.42
N PHE A 232 -14.52 1.69 17.18
CA PHE A 232 -13.55 0.62 16.97
C PHE A 232 -14.28 -0.71 16.85
N THR A 233 -14.24 -1.29 15.66
CA THR A 233 -14.88 -2.58 15.38
C THR A 233 -13.84 -3.59 14.96
N VAL A 234 -13.85 -4.76 15.59
CA VAL A 234 -12.97 -5.89 15.28
C VAL A 234 -13.80 -7.05 14.77
N PHE A 235 -13.61 -7.37 13.50
CA PHE A 235 -14.18 -8.52 12.84
C PHE A 235 -13.26 -9.73 12.97
N PHE A 236 -13.81 -10.85 13.43
CA PHE A 236 -13.13 -12.13 13.48
C PHE A 236 -13.80 -13.10 12.52
N GLU A 237 -13.04 -13.54 11.53
CA GLU A 237 -13.51 -14.54 10.59
C GLU A 237 -13.60 -15.91 11.27
N GLY A 238 -14.81 -16.45 11.31
CA GLY A 238 -15.14 -17.74 11.89
C GLY A 238 -15.33 -18.86 10.85
N PRO A 239 -15.69 -20.07 11.30
CA PRO A 239 -15.95 -21.18 10.39
C PRO A 239 -17.12 -20.88 9.44
N ARG A 240 -17.02 -21.35 8.19
CA ARG A 240 -18.08 -21.22 7.15
C ARG A 240 -18.47 -19.77 6.85
N GLY A 241 -17.53 -18.82 6.94
CA GLY A 241 -17.77 -17.41 6.62
C GLY A 241 -18.56 -16.64 7.68
N SER A 242 -18.75 -17.20 8.88
CA SER A 242 -19.39 -16.47 9.97
C SER A 242 -18.51 -15.32 10.44
N LEU A 243 -19.05 -14.12 10.63
CA LEU A 243 -18.32 -12.98 11.17
C LEU A 243 -18.68 -12.76 12.64
N LYS A 244 -17.70 -12.83 13.55
CA LYS A 244 -17.89 -12.39 14.94
C LYS A 244 -17.44 -10.95 15.07
N VAL A 245 -18.22 -10.15 15.78
CA VAL A 245 -17.95 -8.71 15.96
C VAL A 245 -17.58 -8.45 17.41
N GLY A 246 -16.40 -7.86 17.62
CA GLY A 246 -16.02 -7.24 18.88
C GLY A 246 -16.10 -5.72 18.74
N LEU A 247 -16.84 -5.07 19.63
CA LEU A 247 -16.97 -3.62 19.66
C LEU A 247 -16.12 -3.05 20.79
N ALA A 248 -15.49 -1.92 20.54
CA ALA A 248 -14.82 -1.10 21.53
C ALA A 248 -15.19 0.37 21.33
N ASN A 249 -15.53 1.06 22.42
CA ASN A 249 -15.87 2.48 22.37
C ASN A 249 -14.62 3.35 22.32
N ASP A 250 -13.55 2.91 22.99
CA ASP A 250 -12.28 3.60 23.06
C ASP A 250 -11.12 2.70 22.64
N GLU A 251 -10.09 3.31 22.03
CA GLU A 251 -8.87 2.61 21.64
C GLU A 251 -8.22 1.90 22.84
N THR A 252 -8.35 2.47 24.05
CA THR A 252 -7.77 1.92 25.29
C THR A 252 -8.38 0.58 25.71
N GLU A 253 -9.59 0.26 25.28
CA GLU A 253 -10.23 -1.04 25.52
C GLU A 253 -9.52 -2.15 24.71
N ILE A 254 -8.83 -1.78 23.62
CA ILE A 254 -7.99 -2.69 22.85
C ILE A 254 -6.64 -2.85 23.55
N THR A 255 -6.28 -4.10 23.86
CA THR A 255 -4.98 -4.40 24.50
C THR A 255 -3.80 -3.83 23.70
N LEU A 256 -2.74 -3.38 24.38
CA LEU A 256 -1.56 -2.80 23.71
C LEU A 256 -0.97 -3.77 22.67
N LYS A 257 -0.93 -5.07 22.96
CA LYS A 257 -0.44 -6.10 22.03
C LYS A 257 -1.25 -6.10 20.73
N SER A 258 -2.58 -6.02 20.83
CA SER A 258 -3.49 -5.95 19.70
C SER A 258 -3.34 -4.64 18.93
N ARG A 259 -3.30 -3.49 19.61
CA ARG A 259 -3.06 -2.18 18.97
C ARG A 259 -1.76 -2.10 18.19
N LEU A 260 -0.68 -2.66 18.75
CA LEU A 260 0.60 -2.78 18.06
C LEU A 260 0.54 -3.69 16.83
N ARG A 261 -0.33 -4.72 16.82
CA ARG A 261 -0.49 -5.63 15.68
C ARG A 261 -1.32 -4.98 14.57
N PHE A 262 -2.37 -4.27 14.94
CA PHE A 262 -3.33 -3.60 14.05
C PHE A 262 -2.85 -2.25 13.51
N GLY A 263 -1.61 -1.84 13.83
CA GLY A 263 -1.07 -0.55 13.37
C GLY A 263 -1.69 0.67 14.06
N LEU A 264 -2.44 0.47 15.14
CA LEU A 264 -3.02 1.55 15.96
C LEU A 264 -2.03 2.17 16.94
N ALA A 265 -0.94 1.46 17.24
CA ALA A 265 0.12 1.97 18.08
C ALA A 265 1.50 1.62 17.53
N THR A 266 2.47 2.50 17.80
CA THR A 266 3.89 2.20 17.67
C THR A 266 4.59 2.36 19.00
N LEU A 267 5.52 1.44 19.31
CA LEU A 267 6.40 1.62 20.46
C LEU A 267 7.38 2.77 20.20
N PRO A 268 7.73 3.56 21.24
CA PRO A 268 8.77 4.57 21.15
C PRO A 268 10.11 3.96 20.70
N PRO A 269 11.01 4.74 20.06
CA PRO A 269 12.31 4.24 19.58
C PRO A 269 13.13 3.54 20.67
N LYS A 270 13.13 4.06 21.91
CA LYS A 270 13.87 3.50 23.05
C LYS A 270 13.40 2.09 23.42
N ALA A 271 12.09 1.81 23.32
CA ALA A 271 11.51 0.50 23.62
C ALA A 271 11.66 -0.52 22.47
N ARG A 272 12.02 -0.08 21.26
CA ARG A 272 12.30 -0.99 20.12
C ARG A 272 13.67 -1.65 20.23
N LYS A 273 14.67 -0.96 20.80
CA LYS A 273 16.04 -1.48 20.95
C LYS A 273 16.14 -2.66 21.92
N VAL A 274 15.31 -2.68 22.97
CA VAL A 274 15.34 -3.71 24.03
C VAL A 274 14.75 -5.06 23.57
N ARG A 275 14.02 -5.11 22.45
CA ARG A 275 13.40 -6.34 21.91
C ARG A 275 14.06 -6.89 20.63
N ALA A 276 15.13 -6.25 20.18
CA ALA A 276 15.93 -6.68 19.03
C ALA A 276 17.25 -7.35 19.46
N GLN A 277 17.49 -7.43 20.77
CA GLN A 277 18.41 -8.37 21.43
C GLN A 277 17.58 -9.55 21.95
#